data_AF-A0A815HE39-F1
#
_entry.id   AF-A0A815HE39-F1
#
_cell.length_a   1.000
_cell.length_b   1.000
_cell.length_c   1.000
_cell.angle_alpha   90.00
_cell.angle_beta   90.00
_cell.angle_gamma   90.00
#
_symmetry.space_group_name_H-M   'P 1'
#
loop_
_entity.id
_entity.type
_entity.pdbx_description
1 polymer ?
#
loop_
_entity_poly.entity_id
_entity_poly.type
_entity_poly.pdbx_seq_one_letter_code
_entity_poly.pdbx_strand_id
1 'polypeptide(L)'
;MFRSLVLFCLVPLILTADTDDIVQDGFCQGAGKNFEIFGLQLFRELSKTTKENIFISPASISMALSMATLGASQRTLSQLLQVLNVTSIDDINCRSASILSTTARMADDKIIQIHLANRIYIEEQFHLREEFIERLEQIYLTTIKSVRFSSKTQTINEVNHWIEEQTNKLIKNMLNERTIDPDTVMLIINCIYFK
;
A
#
# COMPACT_ATOMS: atom_id res chain seq x y z
N MET A 1 25.95 18.77 -21.44
CA MET A 1 24.98 19.89 -21.32
C MET A 1 23.62 19.38 -21.80
N PHE A 2 22.82 18.79 -20.91
CA PHE A 2 21.39 18.58 -21.09
C PHE A 2 20.75 18.91 -19.75
N ARG A 3 20.17 20.10 -19.68
CA ARG A 3 19.36 20.58 -18.56
C ARG A 3 17.96 20.02 -18.79
N SER A 4 17.58 18.99 -18.05
CA SER A 4 16.17 18.60 -17.94
C SER A 4 15.65 19.13 -16.61
N LEU A 5 14.94 20.25 -16.72
CA LEU A 5 14.08 20.82 -15.69
C LEU A 5 13.00 19.76 -15.39
N VAL A 6 12.99 19.15 -14.21
CA VAL A 6 11.83 18.40 -13.73
C VAL A 6 10.95 19.42 -13.00
N LEU A 7 9.82 19.72 -13.61
CA LEU A 7 8.83 20.68 -13.15
C LEU A 7 8.25 20.21 -11.80
N PHE A 8 8.61 20.87 -10.72
CA PHE A 8 7.81 20.88 -9.50
C PHE A 8 6.54 21.68 -9.79
N CYS A 9 5.45 20.98 -10.10
CA CYS A 9 4.12 21.56 -10.00
C CYS A 9 3.48 21.04 -8.72
N LEU A 10 3.82 21.69 -7.59
CA LEU A 10 2.85 21.88 -6.53
C LEU A 10 1.83 22.88 -7.07
N VAL A 11 0.87 22.41 -7.85
CA VAL A 11 -0.42 23.10 -7.87
C VAL A 11 -1.09 22.63 -6.58
N PRO A 12 -1.27 23.49 -5.56
CA PRO A 12 -2.36 23.24 -4.64
C PRO A 12 -3.58 23.35 -5.54
N LEU A 13 -4.07 22.21 -6.04
CA LEU A 13 -5.36 22.15 -6.64
C LEU A 13 -6.34 22.31 -5.47
N ILE A 14 -6.49 23.57 -5.03
CA ILE A 14 -7.71 24.04 -4.41
C ILE A 14 -8.71 24.04 -5.57
N LEU A 15 -9.12 22.84 -5.97
CA LEU A 15 -10.48 22.67 -6.41
C LEU A 15 -11.29 23.08 -5.18
N THR A 16 -11.84 24.29 -5.20
CA THR A 16 -13.19 24.45 -4.67
C THR A 16 -14.08 23.60 -5.57
N ALA A 17 -13.92 22.28 -5.53
CA ALA A 17 -15.05 21.42 -5.76
C ALA A 17 -15.98 21.80 -4.62
N ASP A 18 -17.17 22.28 -4.96
CA ASP A 18 -18.26 22.38 -4.00
C ASP A 18 -18.20 21.13 -3.14
N THR A 19 -17.83 21.33 -1.88
CA THR A 19 -17.68 20.24 -0.91
C THR A 19 -19.01 19.58 -0.59
N ASP A 20 -20.08 20.01 -1.24
CA ASP A 20 -21.45 19.55 -1.03
C ASP A 20 -21.78 18.34 -1.93
N ASP A 21 -21.12 18.14 -3.07
CA ASP A 21 -21.45 17.05 -4.01
C ASP A 21 -20.55 15.80 -3.90
N ILE A 22 -19.45 15.84 -3.12
CA ILE A 22 -18.57 14.68 -2.86
C ILE A 22 -19.02 13.91 -1.60
N VAL A 23 -20.00 14.44 -0.85
CA VAL A 23 -20.36 13.96 0.50
C VAL A 23 -21.40 12.82 0.50
N GLN A 24 -21.91 12.39 -0.65
CA GLN A 24 -23.08 11.51 -0.70
C GLN A 24 -22.87 10.01 -0.90
N ASP A 25 -21.68 9.47 -0.67
CA ASP A 25 -21.52 8.03 -0.39
C ASP A 25 -20.51 7.81 0.74
N GLY A 26 -20.99 7.91 1.99
CA GLY A 26 -20.39 7.23 3.14
C GLY A 26 -18.92 7.53 3.45
N PHE A 27 -18.42 8.74 3.20
CA PHE A 27 -17.09 9.11 3.69
C PHE A 27 -17.09 9.02 5.22
N CYS A 28 -16.34 8.06 5.78
CA CYS A 28 -16.16 7.95 7.22
C CYS A 28 -15.63 9.26 7.77
N GLN A 29 -16.50 10.01 8.45
CA GLN A 29 -16.19 11.32 9.00
C GLN A 29 -14.97 11.19 9.94
N GLY A 30 -13.83 11.76 9.54
CA GLY A 30 -12.58 11.73 10.32
C GLY A 30 -11.40 10.99 9.67
N ALA A 31 -11.61 10.23 8.59
CA ALA A 31 -10.53 9.45 7.97
C ALA A 31 -9.45 10.31 7.27
N GLY A 32 -9.84 11.46 6.69
CA GLY A 32 -8.95 12.31 5.87
C GLY A 32 -7.80 12.97 6.65
N LYS A 33 -8.11 13.74 7.71
CA LYS A 33 -7.08 14.43 8.53
C LYS A 33 -6.08 13.45 9.15
N ASN A 34 -6.57 12.31 9.61
CA ASN A 34 -5.73 11.31 10.24
C ASN A 34 -4.79 10.62 9.23
N PHE A 35 -5.25 10.44 7.99
CA PHE A 35 -4.44 9.92 6.89
C PHE A 35 -3.33 10.89 6.47
N GLU A 36 -3.62 12.19 6.41
CA GLU A 36 -2.61 13.23 6.13
C GLU A 36 -1.48 13.23 7.17
N ILE A 37 -1.82 13.13 8.45
CA ILE A 37 -0.85 13.05 9.54
C ILE A 37 0.07 11.83 9.37
N PHE A 38 -0.49 10.66 9.08
CA PHE A 38 0.29 9.45 8.82
C PHE A 38 1.27 9.67 7.65
N GLY A 39 0.80 10.22 6.53
CA GLY A 39 1.64 10.47 5.35
C GLY A 39 2.79 11.45 5.63
N LEU A 40 2.52 12.54 6.36
CA LEU A 40 3.53 13.52 6.75
C LEU A 40 4.56 12.94 7.74
N GLN A 41 4.10 12.13 8.70
CA GLN A 41 5.00 11.45 9.65
C GLN A 41 5.91 10.45 8.92
N LEU A 42 5.34 9.63 8.04
CA LEU A 42 6.11 8.69 7.22
C LEU A 42 7.17 9.41 6.37
N PHE A 43 6.77 10.47 5.66
CA PHE A 43 7.70 11.27 4.86
C PHE A 43 8.82 11.87 5.72
N ARG A 44 8.47 12.41 6.91
CA ARG A 44 9.45 12.96 7.85
C ARG A 44 10.45 11.91 8.31
N GLU A 45 10.01 10.69 8.64
CA GLU A 45 10.92 9.62 9.06
C GLU A 45 11.84 9.19 7.91
N LEU A 46 11.32 9.05 6.68
CA LEU A 46 12.14 8.71 5.52
C LEU A 46 13.14 9.83 5.15
N SER A 47 12.75 11.09 5.32
CA SER A 47 13.64 12.23 5.09
C SER A 47 14.84 12.28 6.03
N LYS A 48 14.82 11.52 7.13
CA LYS A 48 15.98 11.38 8.03
C LYS A 48 16.98 10.33 7.54
N THR A 49 16.56 9.39 6.71
CA THR A 49 17.40 8.25 6.29
C THR A 49 18.18 8.53 5.01
N THR A 50 17.75 9.50 4.21
CA THR A 50 18.39 9.87 2.94
C THR A 50 18.33 11.37 2.67
N LYS A 51 19.29 11.87 1.90
CA LYS A 51 19.29 13.23 1.34
C LYS A 51 18.88 13.25 -0.14
N GLU A 52 18.56 12.09 -0.70
CA GLU A 52 18.14 11.94 -2.09
C GLU A 52 16.64 12.23 -2.25
N ASN A 53 16.17 12.16 -3.50
CA ASN A 53 14.75 12.33 -3.81
C ASN A 53 13.94 11.19 -3.18
N ILE A 54 12.83 11.55 -2.54
CA ILE A 54 11.90 10.59 -1.94
C ILE A 54 10.63 10.57 -2.77
N PHE A 55 10.25 9.37 -3.21
CA PHE A 55 8.97 9.11 -3.86
C PHE A 55 8.26 7.99 -3.10
N ILE A 56 7.09 8.28 -2.54
CA ILE A 56 6.32 7.34 -1.72
C ILE A 56 4.82 7.53 -1.94
N SER A 57 4.06 6.48 -1.68
CA SER A 57 2.60 6.54 -1.56
C SER A 57 2.16 6.15 -0.15
N PRO A 58 1.81 7.13 0.71
CA PRO A 58 1.23 6.85 2.01
C PRO A 58 -0.06 6.01 1.91
N ALA A 59 -0.89 6.21 0.89
CA ALA A 59 -2.12 5.42 0.71
C ALA A 59 -1.82 3.93 0.57
N SER A 60 -0.85 3.63 -0.29
CA SER A 60 -0.39 2.29 -0.61
C SER A 60 0.19 1.58 0.62
N ILE A 61 1.06 2.26 1.38
CA ILE A 61 1.67 1.74 2.60
C ILE A 61 0.63 1.61 3.73
N SER A 62 -0.28 2.57 3.87
CA SER A 62 -1.40 2.49 4.83
C SER A 62 -2.24 1.24 4.58
N MET A 63 -2.53 0.92 3.31
CA MET A 63 -3.30 -0.25 2.94
C MET A 63 -2.56 -1.55 3.28
N ALA A 64 -1.25 -1.61 3.01
CA ALA A 64 -0.42 -2.76 3.35
C ALA A 64 -0.39 -3.03 4.87
N LEU A 65 -0.22 -1.99 5.68
CA LEU A 65 -0.25 -2.10 7.14
C LEU A 65 -1.65 -2.42 7.67
N SER A 66 -2.69 -1.92 6.99
CA SER A 66 -4.08 -2.21 7.34
C SER A 66 -4.41 -3.70 7.19
N MET A 67 -3.91 -4.36 6.15
CA MET A 67 -4.04 -5.82 6.00
C MET A 67 -3.47 -6.59 7.21
N ALA A 68 -2.36 -6.11 7.78
CA ALA A 68 -1.78 -6.72 8.98
C ALA A 68 -2.65 -6.55 10.23
N THR A 69 -3.49 -5.50 10.30
CA THR A 69 -4.42 -5.29 11.43
C THR A 69 -5.46 -6.40 11.55
N LEU A 70 -5.84 -7.04 10.43
CA LEU A 70 -6.82 -8.13 10.43
C LEU A 70 -6.31 -9.37 11.18
N GLY A 71 -5.00 -9.61 11.18
CA GLY A 71 -4.36 -10.75 11.84
C GLY A 71 -3.70 -10.39 13.18
N ALA A 72 -3.60 -9.09 13.50
CA ALA A 72 -2.96 -8.62 14.71
C ALA A 72 -3.93 -8.62 15.91
N SER A 73 -3.39 -8.77 17.11
CA SER A 73 -4.16 -8.66 18.34
C SER A 73 -3.37 -7.93 19.43
N GLN A 74 -4.10 -7.45 20.44
CA GLN A 74 -3.53 -6.82 21.65
C GLN A 74 -2.51 -5.73 21.29
N ARG A 75 -1.27 -5.85 21.80
CA ARG A 75 -0.20 -4.87 21.63
C ARG A 75 0.14 -4.58 20.16
N THR A 76 0.23 -5.61 19.32
CA THR A 76 0.57 -5.45 17.90
C THR A 76 -0.53 -4.66 17.19
N LEU A 77 -1.79 -4.99 17.46
CA LEU A 77 -2.92 -4.25 16.91
C LEU A 77 -2.90 -2.79 17.38
N SER A 78 -2.72 -2.53 18.68
CA SER A 78 -2.65 -1.17 19.21
C SER A 78 -1.53 -0.34 18.58
N GLN A 79 -0.36 -0.93 18.35
CA GLN A 79 0.77 -0.25 17.70
C GLN A 79 0.47 0.07 16.24
N LEU A 80 -0.14 -0.87 15.49
CA LEU A 80 -0.53 -0.64 14.11
C LEU A 80 -1.57 0.48 14.00
N LEU A 81 -2.61 0.46 14.83
CA LEU A 81 -3.65 1.50 14.84
C LEU A 81 -3.06 2.88 15.21
N GLN A 82 -2.12 2.92 16.17
CA GLN A 82 -1.43 4.15 16.54
C GLN A 82 -0.59 4.72 15.40
N VAL A 83 0.21 3.88 14.72
CA VAL A 83 1.05 4.31 13.58
C VAL A 83 0.16 4.81 12.43
N LEU A 84 -0.93 4.09 12.15
CA LEU A 84 -1.90 4.46 11.11
C LEU A 84 -2.79 5.65 11.51
N ASN A 85 -2.66 6.13 12.74
CA ASN A 85 -3.44 7.20 13.33
C ASN A 85 -4.96 6.96 13.18
N VAL A 86 -5.43 5.78 13.60
CA VAL A 86 -6.83 5.36 13.60
C VAL A 86 -7.22 4.81 14.97
N THR A 87 -8.51 4.84 15.29
CA THR A 87 -9.02 4.39 16.60
C THR A 87 -9.52 2.95 16.59
N SER A 88 -9.89 2.42 15.43
CA SER A 88 -10.47 1.09 15.30
C SER A 88 -10.10 0.39 13.98
N ILE A 89 -10.35 -0.91 13.91
CA ILE A 89 -10.24 -1.71 12.68
C ILE A 89 -11.26 -1.22 11.64
N ASP A 90 -12.44 -0.78 12.06
CA ASP A 90 -13.47 -0.30 11.14
C ASP A 90 -13.05 1.02 10.47
N ASP A 91 -12.39 1.92 11.21
CA ASP A 91 -11.85 3.17 10.65
C ASP A 91 -10.85 2.90 9.53
N ILE A 92 -9.94 1.94 9.74
CA ILE A 92 -8.90 1.63 8.75
C ILE A 92 -9.44 0.81 7.57
N ASN A 93 -10.41 -0.08 7.79
CA ASN A 93 -11.10 -0.78 6.72
C ASN A 93 -11.86 0.23 5.84
N CYS A 94 -12.56 1.19 6.46
CA CYS A 94 -13.24 2.25 5.72
C CYS A 94 -12.27 3.13 4.92
N ARG A 95 -11.15 3.53 5.53
CA ARG A 95 -10.08 4.25 4.82
C ARG A 95 -9.55 3.45 3.62
N SER A 96 -9.32 2.16 3.80
CA SER A 96 -8.81 1.28 2.75
C SER A 96 -9.81 1.12 1.60
N ALA A 97 -11.10 0.96 1.90
CA ALA A 97 -12.16 0.94 0.91
C ALA A 97 -12.24 2.26 0.11
N SER A 98 -12.09 3.41 0.78
CA SER A 98 -12.05 4.72 0.13
C SER A 98 -10.83 4.90 -0.78
N ILE A 99 -9.66 4.39 -0.38
CA ILE A 99 -8.45 4.39 -1.22
C ILE A 99 -8.69 3.54 -2.47
N LEU A 100 -9.25 2.33 -2.31
CA LEU A 100 -9.53 1.44 -3.43
C LEU A 100 -10.55 2.05 -4.40
N SER A 101 -11.66 2.61 -3.91
CA SER A 101 -12.69 3.21 -4.75
C SER A 101 -12.17 4.44 -5.51
N THR A 102 -11.37 5.28 -4.86
CA THR A 102 -10.73 6.43 -5.50
C THR A 102 -9.74 5.99 -6.56
N THR A 103 -8.91 4.99 -6.25
CA THR A 103 -7.92 4.46 -7.19
C THR A 103 -8.58 3.82 -8.41
N ALA A 104 -9.66 3.05 -8.21
CA ALA A 104 -10.43 2.45 -9.30
C ALA A 104 -11.03 3.51 -10.23
N ARG A 105 -11.64 4.57 -9.66
CA ARG A 105 -12.17 5.69 -10.45
C ARG A 105 -11.09 6.42 -11.26
N MET A 106 -9.89 6.57 -10.69
CA MET A 106 -8.77 7.20 -11.37
C MET A 106 -8.16 6.30 -12.45
N ALA A 107 -8.22 4.97 -12.28
CA ALA A 107 -7.74 4.03 -13.30
C ALA A 107 -8.58 4.06 -14.58
N ASP A 108 -9.86 4.42 -14.48
CA ASP A 108 -10.77 4.62 -15.61
C ASP A 108 -10.62 6.00 -16.29
N ASP A 109 -9.75 6.88 -15.77
CA ASP A 109 -9.46 8.17 -16.36
C ASP A 109 -8.58 8.00 -17.62
N LYS A 110 -8.85 8.78 -18.67
CA LYS A 110 -8.06 8.75 -19.91
C LYS A 110 -6.72 9.50 -19.79
N ILE A 111 -6.57 10.30 -18.75
CA ILE A 111 -5.42 11.22 -18.55
C ILE A 111 -4.44 10.64 -17.53
N ILE A 112 -4.92 9.93 -16.51
CA ILE A 112 -4.11 9.40 -15.41
C ILE A 112 -4.22 7.89 -15.41
N GLN A 113 -3.09 7.18 -15.42
CA GLN A 113 -3.05 5.75 -15.19
C GLN A 113 -2.52 5.49 -13.79
N ILE A 114 -3.35 5.02 -12.88
CA ILE A 114 -2.93 4.54 -11.57
C ILE A 114 -3.20 3.05 -11.43
N HIS A 115 -2.20 2.31 -10.96
CA HIS A 115 -2.37 0.90 -10.62
C HIS A 115 -1.84 0.64 -9.22
N LEU A 116 -2.69 0.08 -8.37
CA LEU A 116 -2.39 -0.26 -6.99
C LEU A 116 -2.62 -1.76 -6.82
N ALA A 117 -1.56 -2.49 -6.48
CA ALA A 117 -1.61 -3.94 -6.33
C ALA A 117 -0.93 -4.38 -5.04
N ASN A 118 -1.60 -5.27 -4.31
CA ASN A 118 -1.11 -5.89 -3.10
C ASN A 118 -1.10 -7.40 -3.24
N ARG A 119 -0.08 -8.04 -2.68
CA ARG A 119 -0.06 -9.49 -2.47
C ARG A 119 0.66 -9.84 -1.19
N ILE A 120 0.13 -10.84 -0.50
CA ILE A 120 0.78 -11.46 0.64
C ILE A 120 1.41 -12.77 0.19
N TYR A 121 2.68 -12.96 0.51
CA TYR A 121 3.39 -14.21 0.35
C TYR A 121 3.57 -14.84 1.73
N ILE A 122 3.25 -16.12 1.84
CA ILE A 122 3.36 -16.87 3.10
C ILE A 122 4.18 -18.14 2.91
N GLU A 123 4.96 -18.50 3.93
CA GLU A 123 5.70 -19.74 3.95
C GLU A 123 4.74 -20.94 3.95
N GLU A 124 4.99 -21.90 3.06
CA GLU A 124 4.03 -22.95 2.69
C GLU A 124 3.59 -23.86 3.84
N GLN A 125 4.40 -23.95 4.89
CA GLN A 125 4.07 -24.74 6.08
C GLN A 125 2.99 -24.11 6.97
N PHE A 126 2.71 -22.81 6.80
CA PHE A 126 1.72 -22.10 7.59
C PHE A 126 0.35 -22.08 6.91
N HIS A 127 -0.66 -22.50 7.67
CA HIS A 127 -2.04 -22.46 7.24
C HIS A 127 -2.73 -21.26 7.87
N LEU A 128 -3.27 -20.37 7.04
CA LEU A 128 -4.04 -19.22 7.50
C LEU A 128 -5.47 -19.63 7.83
N ARG A 129 -6.09 -18.90 8.76
CA ARG A 129 -7.52 -19.06 9.05
C ARG A 129 -8.33 -18.59 7.84
N GLU A 130 -9.32 -19.36 7.43
CA GLU A 130 -10.19 -19.03 6.29
C GLU A 130 -10.81 -17.62 6.43
N GLU A 131 -11.31 -17.28 7.63
CA GLU A 131 -11.84 -15.95 7.93
C GLU A 131 -10.85 -14.81 7.61
N PHE A 132 -9.56 -15.02 7.85
CA PHE A 132 -8.55 -14.01 7.53
C PHE A 132 -8.36 -13.85 6.02
N ILE A 133 -8.37 -14.96 5.28
CA ILE A 133 -8.26 -14.98 3.82
C ILE A 133 -9.47 -14.27 3.20
N GLU A 134 -10.68 -14.63 3.63
CA GLU A 134 -11.93 -14.04 3.14
C GLU A 134 -11.97 -12.53 3.37
N ARG A 135 -11.58 -12.07 4.57
CA ARG A 135 -11.55 -10.63 4.88
C ARG A 135 -10.50 -9.88 4.06
N LEU A 136 -9.37 -10.49 3.76
CA LEU A 136 -8.35 -9.89 2.88
C LEU A 136 -8.87 -9.71 1.46
N GLU A 137 -9.51 -10.73 0.90
CA GLU A 137 -10.09 -10.68 -0.45
C GLU A 137 -11.22 -9.64 -0.53
N GLN A 138 -12.13 -9.63 0.45
CA GLN A 138 -13.29 -8.75 0.47
C GLN A 138 -12.94 -7.27 0.66
N ILE A 139 -12.02 -6.96 1.57
CA ILE A 139 -11.73 -5.56 1.96
C ILE A 139 -10.60 -4.97 1.11
N TYR A 140 -9.59 -5.77 0.76
CA TYR A 140 -8.34 -5.28 0.17
C TYR A 140 -8.14 -5.70 -1.28
N LEU A 141 -9.03 -6.52 -1.84
CA LEU A 141 -8.91 -7.11 -3.19
C LEU A 141 -7.52 -7.73 -3.41
N THR A 142 -6.92 -8.27 -2.34
CA THR A 142 -5.58 -8.87 -2.38
C THR A 142 -5.69 -10.38 -2.45
N THR A 143 -4.62 -11.00 -2.96
CA THR A 143 -4.47 -12.46 -2.99
C THR A 143 -3.32 -12.88 -2.10
N ILE A 144 -3.39 -14.12 -1.64
CA ILE A 144 -2.32 -14.76 -0.86
C ILE A 144 -1.66 -15.82 -1.74
N LYS A 145 -0.33 -15.85 -1.74
CA LYS A 145 0.44 -16.88 -2.43
C LYS A 145 1.36 -17.62 -1.46
N SER A 146 1.23 -18.94 -1.45
CA SER A 146 2.14 -19.82 -0.73
C SER A 146 3.46 -19.96 -1.49
N VAL A 147 4.58 -19.81 -0.78
CA VAL A 147 5.96 -19.94 -1.31
C VAL A 147 6.85 -20.62 -0.28
N ARG A 148 8.02 -21.08 -0.73
CA ARG A 148 9.07 -21.59 0.15
C ARG A 148 10.22 -20.57 0.20
N PHE A 149 10.34 -19.81 1.29
CA PHE A 149 11.38 -18.78 1.42
C PHE A 149 12.78 -19.37 1.51
N SER A 150 12.91 -20.61 1.97
CA SER A 150 14.19 -21.35 1.89
C SER A 150 14.64 -21.63 0.45
N SER A 151 13.72 -21.66 -0.53
CA SER A 151 14.02 -21.64 -1.97
C SER A 151 14.22 -20.19 -2.46
N LYS A 152 15.17 -19.45 -1.87
CA LYS A 152 15.36 -17.99 -2.06
C LYS A 152 15.23 -17.50 -3.50
N THR A 153 16.09 -17.99 -4.40
CA THR A 153 16.15 -17.50 -5.78
C THR A 153 14.82 -17.70 -6.52
N GLN A 154 14.13 -18.83 -6.28
CA GLN A 154 12.82 -19.08 -6.87
C GLN A 154 11.78 -18.07 -6.34
N THR A 155 11.76 -17.85 -5.03
CA THR A 155 10.82 -16.91 -4.40
C THR A 155 11.09 -15.46 -4.82
N ILE A 156 12.36 -15.05 -4.92
CA ILE A 156 12.74 -13.72 -5.41
C ILE A 156 12.29 -13.52 -6.85
N ASN A 157 12.52 -14.50 -7.73
CA ASN A 157 12.10 -14.43 -9.13
C ASN A 157 10.58 -14.35 -9.27
N GLU A 158 9.86 -15.16 -8.50
CA GLU A 158 8.39 -15.14 -8.43
C GLU A 158 7.85 -13.77 -8.01
N VAL A 159 8.38 -13.21 -6.92
CA VAL A 159 7.94 -11.91 -6.40
C VAL A 159 8.28 -10.79 -7.40
N ASN A 160 9.51 -10.77 -7.92
CA ASN A 160 9.93 -9.75 -8.90
C ASN A 160 9.12 -9.83 -10.20
N HIS A 161 8.82 -11.04 -10.69
CA HIS A 161 7.98 -11.23 -11.86
C HIS A 161 6.58 -10.65 -11.63
N TRP A 162 5.97 -10.96 -10.48
CA TRP A 162 4.66 -10.39 -10.14
C TRP A 162 4.70 -8.86 -10.04
N ILE A 163 5.72 -8.28 -9.40
CA ILE A 163 5.90 -6.82 -9.34
C ILE A 163 6.03 -6.23 -10.74
N GLU A 164 6.82 -6.85 -11.62
CA GLU A 164 7.03 -6.39 -12.99
C GLU A 164 5.70 -6.38 -13.77
N GLU A 165 4.89 -7.43 -13.63
CA GLU A 165 3.55 -7.50 -14.24
C GLU A 165 2.62 -6.41 -13.70
N GLN A 166 2.57 -6.22 -12.38
CA GLN A 166 1.70 -5.21 -11.76
C GLN A 166 2.13 -3.77 -12.05
N THR A 167 3.33 -3.54 -12.57
CA THR A 167 3.88 -2.20 -12.77
C THR A 167 4.15 -1.89 -14.24
N ASN A 168 3.51 -2.60 -15.16
CA ASN A 168 3.71 -2.44 -16.61
C ASN A 168 5.19 -2.52 -17.00
N LYS A 169 5.94 -3.40 -16.34
CA LYS A 169 7.37 -3.62 -16.52
C LYS A 169 8.28 -2.44 -16.15
N LEU A 170 7.80 -1.52 -15.33
CA LEU A 170 8.59 -0.35 -14.91
C LEU A 170 9.41 -0.63 -13.65
N ILE A 171 8.88 -1.40 -12.71
CA ILE A 171 9.62 -1.81 -11.51
C ILE A 171 10.12 -3.23 -11.74
N LYS A 172 11.44 -3.39 -11.77
CA LYS A 172 12.13 -4.67 -11.99
C LYS A 172 13.13 -4.92 -10.88
N ASN A 173 13.35 -6.19 -10.55
CA ASN A 173 14.39 -6.61 -9.61
C ASN A 173 14.32 -5.86 -8.26
N MET A 174 13.10 -5.63 -7.76
CA MET A 174 12.86 -4.94 -6.48
C MET A 174 13.50 -5.70 -5.32
N LEU A 175 13.44 -7.04 -5.37
CA LEU A 175 14.05 -7.93 -4.40
C LEU A 175 15.35 -8.51 -4.96
N ASN A 176 16.33 -8.70 -4.07
CA ASN A 176 17.57 -9.41 -4.36
C ASN A 176 17.88 -10.44 -3.25
N GLU A 177 18.97 -11.18 -3.39
CA GLU A 177 19.37 -12.27 -2.46
C GLU A 177 19.54 -11.82 -0.99
N ARG A 178 19.67 -10.51 -0.74
CA ARG A 178 19.77 -9.93 0.61
C ARG A 178 18.42 -9.47 1.17
N THR A 179 17.35 -9.48 0.38
CA THR A 179 16.03 -8.95 0.77
C THR A 179 15.17 -9.96 1.55
N ILE A 180 15.41 -11.26 1.34
CA ILE A 180 14.66 -12.35 1.97
C ILE A 180 15.64 -13.25 2.73
N ASP A 181 15.28 -13.66 3.94
CA ASP A 181 15.96 -14.69 4.73
C ASP A 181 15.24 -16.05 4.61
N PRO A 182 15.92 -17.22 4.64
CA PRO A 182 15.24 -18.51 4.59
C PRO A 182 14.24 -18.74 5.74
N ASP A 183 14.34 -17.99 6.83
CA ASP A 183 13.41 -18.05 7.97
C ASP A 183 12.20 -17.11 7.86
N THR A 184 12.09 -16.37 6.76
CA THR A 184 10.95 -15.48 6.49
C THR A 184 9.63 -16.26 6.55
N VAL A 185 8.66 -15.77 7.32
CA VAL A 185 7.33 -16.41 7.43
C VAL A 185 6.29 -15.76 6.52
N MET A 186 6.35 -14.45 6.38
CA MET A 186 5.36 -13.67 5.65
C MET A 186 6.02 -12.44 5.03
N LEU A 187 5.60 -12.11 3.82
CA LEU A 187 6.04 -10.93 3.08
C LEU A 187 4.81 -10.24 2.48
N ILE A 188 4.65 -8.95 2.76
CA ILE A 188 3.59 -8.12 2.17
C ILE A 188 4.23 -7.27 1.09
N ILE A 189 3.83 -7.47 -0.17
CA ILE A 189 4.29 -6.65 -1.29
C ILE A 189 3.18 -5.69 -1.67
N ASN A 190 3.55 -4.42 -1.72
CA ASN A 190 2.71 -3.32 -2.14
C ASN A 190 3.35 -2.61 -3.33
N CYS A 191 2.62 -2.56 -4.44
CA CYS A 191 3.04 -1.93 -5.68
C CYS A 191 2.07 -0.81 -6.03
N ILE A 192 2.62 0.36 -6.30
CA ILE A 192 1.87 1.46 -6.88
C ILE A 192 2.66 2.07 -8.03
N TYR A 193 1.97 2.33 -9.12
CA TYR A 193 2.49 3.02 -10.27
C TYR A 193 1.49 4.07 -10.73
N PHE A 194 1.99 5.23 -11.14
CA PHE A 194 1.21 6.30 -11.73
C PHE A 194 1.90 6.83 -12.99
N LYS A 195 1.13 7.19 -14.01
CA LYS A 195 1.61 7.86 -15.23
C LYS A 195 0.60 8.87 -15.74
#